data_AF-D7NBX5-F1
#
_entry.id   AF-D7NBX5-F1
#
_cell.length_a   1.000
_cell.length_b   1.000
_cell.length_c   1.000
_cell.angle_alpha   90.00
_cell.angle_beta   90.00
_cell.angle_gamma   90.00
#
_symmetry.space_group_name_H-M   'P 1'
#
loop_
_entity.id
_entity.type
_entity.pdbx_description
1 polymer ?
#
loop_
_entity_poly.entity_id
_entity_poly.type
_entity_poly.pdbx_seq_one_letter_code
_entity_poly.pdbx_strand_id
1 'polypeptide(L)'
;MGRYFRFSLACLLFAFIISCTSSDEDKKLTFQLDKPYREIMQGSTLRVFITSGSGDLQISNSNAFKDYARIAYARTPEQEGHVGVLSIQALQVGEFQVSLTDNLTKERQQLTVKVLPPYLLLEIHEGSDPVWSIGSGVSGLFLVQNAAHSFYLCRYTPTVYRHVGPAVLSGVYEIVMKDGIPTNLRLKSKTQGFVRDFTLTVKNKKEALERLGKLGKLGLLPDEEKFIYPVFLDERDMEEHIMAEISYKEATLPEKVME
;
A
#
# COMPACT_ATOMS: atom_id res chain seq x y z
N MET A 1 -33.84 60.94 14.06
CA MET A 1 -32.83 59.86 13.92
C MET A 1 -33.31 58.82 12.89
N GLY A 2 -33.34 59.12 11.59
CA GLY A 2 -34.11 58.26 10.65
C GLY A 2 -33.62 58.13 9.20
N ARG A 3 -32.49 58.73 8.81
CA ARG A 3 -31.97 58.63 7.42
C ARG A 3 -30.57 57.99 7.29
N TYR A 4 -29.71 58.13 8.30
CA TYR A 4 -28.37 57.54 8.28
C TYR A 4 -28.32 56.07 8.74
N PHE A 5 -29.27 55.65 9.59
CA PHE A 5 -29.35 54.26 10.08
C PHE A 5 -29.80 53.26 9.01
N ARG A 6 -30.58 53.73 8.02
CA ARG A 6 -31.09 52.89 6.92
C ARG A 6 -30.05 52.64 5.82
N PHE A 7 -29.13 53.58 5.58
CA PHE A 7 -28.03 53.40 4.63
C PHE A 7 -26.90 52.51 5.17
N SER A 8 -26.62 52.58 6.48
CA SER A 8 -25.60 51.74 7.11
C SER A 8 -26.02 50.26 7.21
N LEU A 9 -27.32 49.98 7.38
CA LEU A 9 -27.84 48.60 7.40
C LEU A 9 -27.90 47.99 5.98
N ALA A 10 -28.17 48.80 4.95
CA ALA A 10 -28.16 48.36 3.56
C ALA A 10 -26.74 47.99 3.06
N CYS A 11 -25.69 48.69 3.51
CA CYS A 11 -24.30 48.33 3.20
C CYS A 11 -23.84 47.07 3.96
N LEU A 12 -24.33 46.83 5.18
CA LEU A 12 -24.03 45.62 5.94
C LEU A 12 -24.76 44.37 5.40
N LEU A 13 -25.96 44.52 4.84
CA LEU A 13 -26.68 43.42 4.19
C LEU A 13 -26.10 43.05 2.81
N PHE A 14 -25.46 43.99 2.11
CA PHE A 14 -24.73 43.69 0.85
C PHE A 14 -23.35 43.07 1.09
N ALA A 15 -22.72 43.32 2.24
CA ALA A 15 -21.43 42.71 2.59
C ALA A 15 -21.54 41.22 2.98
N PHE A 16 -22.73 40.72 3.32
CA PHE A 16 -22.95 39.32 3.70
C PHE A 16 -23.26 38.37 2.52
N ILE A 17 -23.48 38.89 1.30
CA ILE A 17 -23.82 38.04 0.14
C ILE A 17 -22.60 37.64 -0.70
N ILE A 18 -21.39 38.09 -0.32
CA ILE A 18 -20.13 37.66 -0.95
C ILE A 18 -19.34 36.70 -0.05
N SER A 19 -19.89 36.35 1.13
CA SER A 19 -19.28 35.37 2.03
C SER A 19 -19.67 33.95 1.63
N CYS A 20 -18.90 33.39 0.70
CA CYS A 20 -18.58 31.97 0.56
C CYS A 20 -19.75 30.98 0.52
N THR A 21 -20.46 30.93 -0.60
CA THR A 21 -20.90 29.63 -1.13
C THR A 21 -19.77 29.06 -1.99
N SER A 22 -18.70 28.54 -1.37
CA SER A 22 -17.84 27.61 -2.11
C SER A 22 -18.66 26.35 -2.30
N SER A 23 -19.27 26.21 -3.47
CA SER A 23 -20.02 25.01 -3.81
C SER A 23 -19.05 23.82 -3.91
N ASP A 24 -19.51 22.60 -3.68
CA ASP A 24 -18.67 21.41 -3.92
C ASP A 24 -18.22 21.30 -5.40
N GLU A 25 -18.90 22.01 -6.32
CA GLU A 25 -18.45 22.13 -7.71
C GLU A 25 -17.18 22.98 -7.85
N ASP A 26 -17.01 24.04 -7.05
CA ASP A 26 -15.78 24.86 -7.05
C ASP A 26 -14.58 24.08 -6.51
N LYS A 27 -14.79 23.13 -5.59
CA LYS A 27 -13.74 22.21 -5.11
C LYS A 27 -13.28 21.23 -6.19
N LYS A 28 -14.17 20.78 -7.07
CA LYS A 28 -13.80 19.93 -8.22
C LYS A 28 -12.99 20.67 -9.26
N LEU A 29 -13.03 22.00 -9.30
CA LEU A 29 -12.22 22.80 -10.23
C LEU A 29 -10.75 22.92 -9.83
N THR A 30 -10.40 22.76 -8.55
CA THR A 30 -8.99 22.81 -8.09
C THR A 30 -8.36 21.43 -8.22
N PHE A 31 -7.26 21.30 -8.97
CA PHE A 31 -6.55 20.05 -9.15
C PHE A 31 -5.65 19.72 -7.95
N GLN A 32 -6.02 18.65 -7.25
CA GLN A 32 -5.27 18.09 -6.13
C GLN A 32 -5.24 16.56 -6.21
N LEU A 33 -4.12 15.99 -5.78
CA LEU A 33 -4.02 14.56 -5.54
C LEU A 33 -4.50 14.28 -4.11
N ASP A 34 -5.39 13.30 -3.94
CA ASP A 34 -5.83 12.82 -2.63
C ASP A 34 -4.65 12.46 -1.71
N LYS A 35 -3.62 11.86 -2.31
CA LYS A 35 -2.40 11.49 -1.62
C LYS A 35 -1.21 11.69 -2.56
N PRO A 36 -0.14 12.40 -2.15
CA PRO A 36 1.02 12.70 -2.99
C PRO A 36 2.13 11.63 -2.92
N TYR A 37 1.93 10.55 -2.15
CA TYR A 37 2.88 9.44 -2.02
C TYR A 37 2.16 8.10 -2.24
N ARG A 38 2.81 7.14 -2.89
CA ARG A 38 2.34 5.75 -3.03
C ARG A 38 3.49 4.77 -2.95
N GLU A 39 3.16 3.58 -2.46
CA GLU A 39 4.01 2.41 -2.59
C GLU A 39 3.35 1.39 -3.52
N ILE A 40 4.15 0.69 -4.31
CA ILE A 40 3.69 -0.35 -5.22
C ILE A 40 4.72 -1.48 -5.25
N MET A 41 4.28 -2.73 -5.23
CA MET A 41 5.17 -3.86 -5.41
C MET A 41 5.66 -3.94 -6.87
N GLN A 42 6.94 -4.27 -7.05
CA GLN A 42 7.52 -4.54 -8.37
C GLN A 42 6.68 -5.60 -9.12
N GLY A 43 6.39 -5.33 -10.40
CA GLY A 43 5.57 -6.19 -11.26
C GLY A 43 4.06 -5.96 -11.15
N SER A 44 3.60 -5.13 -10.21
CA SER A 44 2.19 -4.74 -10.07
C SER A 44 1.87 -3.46 -10.84
N THR A 45 0.57 -3.18 -11.00
CA THR A 45 0.05 -1.92 -11.56
C THR A 45 -0.76 -1.17 -10.51
N LEU A 46 -0.40 0.09 -10.28
CA LEU A 46 -1.11 1.03 -9.42
C LEU A 46 -2.01 1.90 -10.30
N ARG A 47 -3.26 2.05 -9.88
CA ARG A 47 -4.21 3.01 -10.46
C ARG A 47 -4.40 4.16 -9.50
N VAL A 48 -4.06 5.37 -9.95
CA VAL A 48 -4.34 6.61 -9.21
C VAL A 48 -5.50 7.30 -9.93
N PHE A 49 -6.67 7.28 -9.29
CA PHE A 49 -7.85 7.97 -9.78
C PHE A 49 -7.72 9.46 -9.51
N ILE A 50 -7.98 10.26 -10.54
CA ILE A 50 -8.02 11.72 -10.46
C ILE A 50 -9.48 12.12 -10.23
N THR A 51 -9.74 12.81 -9.13
CA THR A 51 -11.11 13.14 -8.67
C THR A 51 -11.41 14.63 -8.68
N SER A 52 -10.42 15.46 -9.05
CA SER A 52 -10.49 16.92 -9.06
C SER A 52 -9.69 17.49 -10.24
N GLY A 53 -9.88 18.77 -10.52
CA GLY A 53 -9.38 19.43 -11.72
C GLY A 53 -10.22 19.15 -12.96
N SER A 54 -9.69 19.54 -14.12
CA SER A 54 -10.35 19.37 -15.42
C SER A 54 -10.19 17.96 -16.01
N GLY A 55 -9.20 17.20 -15.50
CA GLY A 55 -8.76 15.93 -16.07
C GLY A 55 -7.95 16.07 -17.37
N ASP A 56 -7.73 17.27 -17.88
CA ASP A 56 -6.78 17.52 -18.97
C ASP A 56 -5.38 17.69 -18.38
N LEU A 57 -4.69 16.56 -18.16
CA LEU A 57 -3.40 16.54 -17.46
C LEU A 57 -2.25 16.33 -18.43
N GLN A 58 -1.24 17.20 -18.32
CA GLN A 58 0.08 16.96 -18.84
C GLN A 58 0.91 16.17 -17.81
N ILE A 59 1.43 15.02 -18.23
CA ILE A 59 2.34 14.21 -17.42
C ILE A 59 3.77 14.51 -17.85
N SER A 60 4.58 15.01 -16.92
CA SER A 60 5.98 15.33 -17.16
C SER A 60 6.90 14.51 -16.25
N ASN A 61 7.96 14.01 -16.87
CA ASN A 61 8.78 12.91 -16.37
C ASN A 61 10.27 13.22 -16.63
N SER A 62 11.14 12.77 -15.75
CA SER A 62 12.59 12.66 -15.89
C SER A 62 12.94 11.36 -16.67
N ASN A 63 14.09 11.31 -17.33
CA ASN A 63 14.45 10.10 -18.08
C ASN A 63 14.60 8.84 -17.21
N ALA A 64 14.84 8.99 -15.90
CA ALA A 64 14.99 7.88 -14.95
C ALA A 64 13.72 7.02 -14.79
N PHE A 65 12.53 7.54 -15.15
CA PHE A 65 11.27 6.80 -14.99
C PHE A 65 11.16 5.55 -15.85
N LYS A 66 11.79 5.50 -17.04
CA LYS A 66 11.66 4.35 -17.96
C LYS A 66 12.22 3.06 -17.36
N ASP A 67 13.22 3.19 -16.49
CA ASP A 67 13.84 2.05 -15.81
C ASP A 67 12.96 1.56 -14.65
N TYR A 68 12.28 2.48 -13.96
CA TYR A 68 11.45 2.16 -12.80
C TYR A 68 10.01 1.77 -13.13
N ALA A 69 9.38 2.38 -14.14
CA ALA A 69 7.96 2.21 -14.42
C ALA A 69 7.52 2.54 -15.85
N ARG A 70 6.36 2.00 -16.24
CA ARG A 70 5.59 2.48 -17.40
C ARG A 70 4.37 3.23 -16.90
N ILE A 71 4.16 4.43 -17.42
CA ILE A 71 3.09 5.33 -16.99
C ILE A 71 2.18 5.60 -18.18
N ALA A 72 0.89 5.45 -17.98
CA ALA A 72 -0.14 5.83 -18.94
C ALA A 72 -1.21 6.67 -18.23
N TYR A 73 -1.71 7.69 -18.91
CA TYR A 73 -2.83 8.49 -18.43
C TYR A 73 -3.98 8.39 -19.41
N ALA A 74 -5.19 8.20 -18.88
CA ALA A 74 -6.42 8.28 -19.64
C ALA A 74 -7.37 9.25 -18.96
N ARG A 75 -7.86 10.24 -19.73
CA ARG A 75 -8.97 11.09 -19.30
C ARG A 75 -10.26 10.29 -19.48
N THR A 76 -10.77 9.73 -18.39
CA THR A 76 -11.93 8.85 -18.41
C THR A 76 -12.74 9.01 -17.13
N PRO A 77 -14.07 9.15 -17.23
CA PRO A 77 -14.97 9.05 -16.08
C PRO A 77 -15.31 7.57 -15.84
N GLU A 78 -14.29 6.72 -15.69
CA GLU A 78 -14.48 5.28 -15.46
C GLU A 78 -15.38 4.99 -14.25
N GLN A 79 -15.46 5.92 -13.30
CA GLN A 79 -16.36 5.89 -12.16
C GLN A 79 -16.89 7.30 -11.90
N GLU A 80 -18.07 7.38 -11.30
CA GLU A 80 -18.69 8.64 -10.92
C GLU A 80 -17.77 9.44 -9.99
N GLY A 81 -17.51 10.70 -10.34
CA GLY A 81 -16.59 11.57 -9.59
C GLY A 81 -15.13 11.48 -10.01
N HIS A 82 -14.75 10.59 -10.94
CA HIS A 82 -13.41 10.57 -11.53
C HIS A 82 -13.35 11.35 -12.84
N VAL A 83 -12.26 12.09 -13.06
CA VAL A 83 -11.99 12.84 -14.30
C VAL A 83 -10.84 12.24 -15.12
N GLY A 84 -10.12 11.27 -14.54
CA GLY A 84 -9.05 10.53 -15.22
C GLY A 84 -8.43 9.46 -14.34
N VAL A 85 -7.54 8.67 -14.95
CA VAL A 85 -6.78 7.64 -14.25
C VAL A 85 -5.34 7.61 -14.74
N LEU A 86 -4.42 7.64 -13.78
CA LEU A 86 -3.00 7.40 -13.99
C LEU A 86 -2.69 5.94 -13.66
N SER A 87 -2.27 5.18 -14.65
CA SER A 87 -1.84 3.79 -14.50
C SER A 87 -0.32 3.71 -14.48
N ILE A 88 0.23 3.11 -13.43
CA ILE A 88 1.68 2.99 -13.20
C ILE A 88 2.02 1.52 -13.05
N GLN A 89 2.68 0.94 -14.05
CA GLN A 89 3.24 -0.41 -13.98
C GLN A 89 4.67 -0.33 -13.43
N ALA A 90 4.92 -0.95 -12.27
CA ALA A 90 6.23 -0.95 -11.63
C ALA A 90 7.15 -2.03 -12.22
N LEU A 91 8.33 -1.61 -12.70
CA LEU A 91 9.30 -2.47 -13.36
C LEU A 91 10.51 -2.79 -12.48
N GLN A 92 11.03 -1.80 -11.75
CA GLN A 92 12.27 -1.93 -10.97
C GLN A 92 12.10 -1.27 -9.60
N VAL A 93 12.69 -1.90 -8.57
CA VAL A 93 12.76 -1.36 -7.21
C VAL A 93 13.49 -0.03 -7.19
N GLY A 94 12.91 0.97 -6.51
CA GLY A 94 13.47 2.32 -6.38
C GLY A 94 12.38 3.34 -6.08
N GLU A 95 12.71 4.63 -6.19
CA GLU A 95 11.79 5.72 -5.93
C GLU A 95 11.84 6.75 -7.07
N PHE A 96 10.67 7.30 -7.41
CA PHE A 96 10.53 8.18 -8.54
C PHE A 96 9.35 9.17 -8.36
N GLN A 97 9.43 10.39 -8.92
CA GLN A 97 8.38 11.41 -8.86
C GLN A 97 7.66 11.71 -10.18
N VAL A 98 6.36 11.45 -10.28
CA VAL A 98 5.54 11.85 -11.44
C VAL A 98 5.01 13.26 -11.24
N SER A 99 5.22 14.14 -12.21
CA SER A 99 4.66 15.50 -12.18
C SER A 99 3.43 15.57 -13.07
N LEU A 100 2.30 15.93 -12.48
CA LEU A 100 1.03 16.14 -13.17
C LEU A 100 0.72 17.64 -13.19
N THR A 101 0.44 18.19 -14.35
CA THR A 101 0.01 19.59 -14.50
C THR A 101 -1.36 19.61 -15.17
N ASP A 102 -2.34 20.24 -14.55
CA ASP A 102 -3.64 20.47 -15.18
C ASP A 102 -3.52 21.61 -16.19
N ASN A 103 -3.85 21.32 -17.45
CA ASN A 103 -3.70 22.27 -18.54
C ASN A 103 -4.68 23.44 -18.47
N LEU A 104 -5.83 23.27 -17.80
CA LEU A 104 -6.84 24.32 -17.65
C LEU A 104 -6.53 25.19 -16.44
N THR A 105 -6.32 24.58 -15.27
CA THR A 105 -6.11 25.32 -14.01
C THR A 105 -4.67 25.80 -13.84
N LYS A 106 -3.72 25.22 -14.59
CA LYS A 106 -2.26 25.42 -14.49
C LYS A 106 -1.64 24.94 -13.19
N GLU A 107 -2.41 24.27 -12.34
CA GLU A 107 -1.92 23.71 -11.08
C GLU A 107 -1.06 22.49 -11.34
N ARG A 108 0.00 22.34 -10.55
CA ARG A 108 0.97 21.27 -10.66
C ARG A 108 1.00 20.47 -9.37
N GLN A 109 0.87 19.16 -9.49
CA GLN A 109 0.97 18.20 -8.40
C GLN A 109 2.14 17.24 -8.64
N GLN A 110 2.76 16.80 -7.55
CA GLN A 110 3.82 15.80 -7.57
C GLN A 110 3.35 14.55 -6.85
N LEU A 111 3.52 13.41 -7.51
CA LEU A 111 3.28 12.09 -6.96
C LEU A 111 4.61 11.36 -6.80
N THR A 112 5.05 11.15 -5.57
CA THR A 112 6.18 10.26 -5.28
C THR A 112 5.69 8.81 -5.25
N VAL A 113 6.39 7.94 -5.95
CA VAL A 113 6.11 6.50 -6.00
C VAL A 113 7.36 5.72 -5.60
N LYS A 114 7.23 4.88 -4.58
CA LYS A 114 8.25 3.93 -4.15
C LYS A 114 7.89 2.52 -4.63
N VAL A 115 8.72 1.97 -5.52
CA VAL A 115 8.60 0.58 -5.97
C VAL A 115 9.29 -0.32 -4.94
N LEU A 116 8.51 -1.15 -4.29
CA LEU A 116 8.94 -2.10 -3.29
C LEU A 116 9.39 -3.41 -3.96
N PRO A 117 10.37 -4.13 -3.39
CA PRO A 117 10.67 -5.50 -3.81
C PRO A 117 9.44 -6.42 -3.70
N PRO A 118 9.43 -7.57 -4.39
CA PRO A 118 8.44 -8.61 -4.16
C PRO A 118 8.33 -8.97 -2.66
N TYR A 119 7.14 -9.33 -2.20
CA TYR A 119 6.94 -9.83 -0.84
C TYR A 119 5.80 -10.85 -0.81
N LEU A 120 5.84 -11.73 0.19
CA LEU A 120 4.70 -12.59 0.53
C LEU A 120 3.99 -12.03 1.75
N LEU A 121 2.66 -12.04 1.72
CA LEU A 121 1.83 -11.76 2.88
C LEU A 121 1.37 -13.09 3.47
N LEU A 122 1.63 -13.30 4.75
CA LEU A 122 0.98 -14.34 5.55
C LEU A 122 -0.12 -13.64 6.36
N GLU A 123 -1.36 -13.83 5.93
CA GLU A 123 -2.54 -13.35 6.65
C GLU A 123 -2.88 -14.35 7.75
N ILE A 124 -2.74 -13.94 9.01
CA ILE A 124 -2.92 -14.84 10.15
C ILE A 124 -4.40 -14.88 10.53
N HIS A 125 -4.97 -16.08 10.49
CA HIS A 125 -6.39 -16.33 10.77
C HIS A 125 -6.60 -16.92 12.16
N GLU A 126 -5.68 -17.77 12.63
CA GLU A 126 -5.77 -18.44 13.92
C GLU A 126 -4.42 -18.39 14.63
N GLY A 127 -4.45 -18.06 15.92
CA GLY A 127 -3.31 -18.03 16.84
C GLY A 127 -3.76 -17.65 18.25
N SER A 128 -3.28 -18.35 19.26
CA SER A 128 -3.54 -18.11 20.68
C SER A 128 -2.66 -17.03 21.30
N ASP A 129 -1.47 -16.75 20.74
CA ASP A 129 -0.61 -15.67 21.24
C ASP A 129 -1.24 -14.30 20.91
N PRO A 130 -1.43 -13.42 21.91
CA PRO A 130 -1.97 -12.08 21.71
C PRO A 130 -1.25 -11.28 20.63
N VAL A 131 0.05 -11.50 20.36
CA VAL A 131 0.76 -10.76 19.30
C VAL A 131 0.07 -10.91 17.94
N TRP A 132 -0.58 -12.06 17.70
CA TRP A 132 -1.36 -12.37 16.50
C TRP A 132 -2.83 -11.94 16.62
N SER A 133 -3.37 -11.95 17.85
CA SER A 133 -4.77 -11.68 18.16
C SER A 133 -4.92 -10.45 19.09
N ILE A 134 -4.91 -9.25 18.51
CA ILE A 134 -5.26 -8.00 19.23
C ILE A 134 -6.41 -7.27 18.52
N GLY A 135 -7.62 -7.37 19.07
CA GLY A 135 -8.80 -6.60 18.65
C GLY A 135 -9.55 -7.16 17.44
N SER A 136 -10.36 -6.33 16.78
CA SER A 136 -11.21 -6.70 15.64
C SER A 136 -10.49 -6.68 14.28
N GLY A 137 -9.16 -6.81 14.27
CA GLY A 137 -8.33 -6.70 13.07
C GLY A 137 -7.64 -8.01 12.70
N VAL A 138 -7.13 -8.07 11.47
CA VAL A 138 -6.32 -9.16 10.92
C VAL A 138 -4.84 -8.80 11.04
N SER A 139 -4.02 -9.79 11.39
CA SER A 139 -2.56 -9.66 11.46
C SER A 139 -1.93 -10.12 10.14
N GLY A 140 -1.28 -9.19 9.45
CA GLY A 140 -0.53 -9.49 8.23
C GLY A 140 0.96 -9.50 8.47
N LEU A 141 1.60 -10.66 8.30
CA LEU A 141 3.05 -10.79 8.31
C LEU A 141 3.57 -10.68 6.86
N PHE A 142 4.17 -9.55 6.55
CA PHE A 142 4.81 -9.30 5.25
C PHE A 142 6.27 -9.74 5.30
N LEU A 143 6.65 -10.65 4.42
CA LEU A 143 8.02 -11.13 4.25
C LEU A 143 8.59 -10.57 2.94
N VAL A 144 9.49 -9.59 3.06
CA VAL A 144 10.00 -8.82 1.93
C VAL A 144 11.23 -9.49 1.31
N GLN A 145 11.23 -9.59 -0.02
CA GLN A 145 12.35 -10.09 -0.81
C GLN A 145 13.41 -9.01 -1.00
N ASN A 146 14.08 -8.61 0.08
CA ASN A 146 15.22 -7.70 0.05
C ASN A 146 16.47 -8.37 0.62
N ALA A 147 17.64 -7.75 0.44
CA ALA A 147 18.92 -8.31 0.90
C ALA A 147 18.98 -8.59 2.41
N ALA A 148 18.16 -7.89 3.20
CA ALA A 148 18.09 -8.08 4.64
C ALA A 148 17.05 -9.12 5.08
N HIS A 149 16.25 -9.67 4.14
CA HIS A 149 15.07 -10.47 4.43
C HIS A 149 14.19 -9.81 5.51
N SER A 150 13.75 -8.59 5.24
CA SER A 150 12.97 -7.82 6.23
C SER A 150 11.56 -8.39 6.37
N PHE A 151 11.05 -8.46 7.61
CA PHE A 151 9.64 -8.68 7.84
C PHE A 151 8.97 -7.49 8.52
N TYR A 152 7.66 -7.38 8.31
CA TYR A 152 6.80 -6.41 8.95
C TYR A 152 5.50 -7.10 9.35
N LEU A 153 5.15 -7.02 10.64
CA LEU A 153 3.84 -7.40 11.13
C LEU A 153 2.99 -6.14 11.18
N CYS A 154 1.88 -6.15 10.46
CA CYS A 154 0.96 -5.02 10.38
C CYS A 154 -0.44 -5.46 10.79
N ARG A 155 -1.27 -4.49 11.17
CA ARG A 155 -2.68 -4.71 11.53
C ARG A 155 -3.59 -4.02 10.54
N TYR A 156 -4.65 -4.69 10.11
CA TYR A 156 -5.64 -4.10 9.19
C TYR A 156 -7.02 -4.73 9.32
N THR A 157 -8.02 -4.01 8.85
CA THR A 157 -9.37 -4.55 8.67
C THR A 157 -9.49 -5.11 7.24
N PRO A 158 -10.01 -6.33 7.04
CA PRO A 158 -10.23 -6.88 5.71
C PRO A 158 -11.41 -6.16 5.04
N THR A 159 -11.16 -5.02 4.42
CA THR A 159 -12.13 -4.27 3.60
C THR A 159 -11.74 -4.36 2.12
N VAL A 160 -12.67 -4.00 1.23
CA VAL A 160 -12.47 -4.00 -0.24
C VAL A 160 -11.26 -3.16 -0.66
N TYR A 161 -10.97 -2.09 0.09
CA TYR A 161 -9.77 -1.26 -0.05
C TYR A 161 -8.90 -1.50 1.18
N ARG A 162 -8.08 -2.56 1.14
CA ARG A 162 -7.20 -2.97 2.26
C ARG A 162 -6.25 -1.82 2.62
N HIS A 163 -6.64 -1.01 3.61
CA HIS A 163 -5.73 -0.04 4.22
C HIS A 163 -4.96 -0.76 5.31
N VAL A 164 -3.68 -1.00 5.06
CA VAL A 164 -2.81 -1.62 6.04
C VAL A 164 -2.26 -0.53 6.96
N GLY A 165 -2.41 -0.69 8.28
CA GLY A 165 -1.86 0.24 9.25
C GLY A 165 -0.34 0.07 9.43
N PRO A 166 0.35 1.00 10.11
CA PRO A 166 1.80 0.93 10.28
C PRO A 166 2.24 -0.38 10.93
N ALA A 167 3.47 -0.80 10.64
CA ALA A 167 4.04 -2.01 11.21
C ALA A 167 4.13 -1.89 12.74
N VAL A 168 3.57 -2.88 13.43
CA VAL A 168 3.57 -2.97 14.91
C VAL A 168 4.79 -3.72 15.41
N LEU A 169 5.43 -4.47 14.53
CA LEU A 169 6.67 -5.17 14.74
C LEU A 169 7.42 -5.28 13.41
N SER A 170 8.73 -5.14 13.44
CA SER A 170 9.59 -5.36 12.28
C SER A 170 10.88 -6.04 12.67
N GLY A 171 11.52 -6.65 11.68
CA GLY A 171 12.73 -7.42 11.92
C GLY A 171 13.31 -8.01 10.66
N VAL A 172 14.04 -9.10 10.85
CA VAL A 172 14.56 -9.93 9.76
C VAL A 172 14.04 -11.34 9.89
N TYR A 173 13.84 -12.02 8.77
CA TYR A 173 13.43 -13.41 8.72
C TYR A 173 14.51 -14.29 8.09
N GLU A 174 14.46 -15.58 8.42
CA GLU A 174 15.23 -16.63 7.78
C GLU A 174 14.29 -17.78 7.42
N ILE A 175 14.44 -18.34 6.22
CA ILE A 175 13.76 -19.57 5.81
C ILE A 175 14.80 -20.68 5.82
N VAL A 176 14.71 -21.57 6.79
CA VAL A 176 15.66 -22.68 6.97
C VAL A 176 15.31 -23.79 6.00
N MET A 177 16.29 -24.18 5.19
CA MET A 177 16.14 -25.20 4.16
C MET A 177 16.80 -26.51 4.59
N LYS A 178 16.11 -27.65 4.37
CA LYS A 178 16.69 -28.99 4.49
C LYS A 178 16.35 -29.78 3.23
N ASP A 179 17.37 -30.33 2.57
CA ASP A 179 17.23 -31.09 1.32
C ASP A 179 16.44 -30.32 0.23
N GLY A 180 16.61 -28.99 0.20
CA GLY A 180 15.93 -28.10 -0.74
C GLY A 180 14.49 -27.74 -0.38
N ILE A 181 13.97 -28.21 0.77
CA ILE A 181 12.61 -27.96 1.25
C ILE A 181 12.66 -27.01 2.46
N PRO A 182 11.84 -25.96 2.52
CA PRO A 182 11.69 -25.15 3.73
C PRO A 182 11.18 -25.97 4.90
N THR A 183 11.84 -25.83 6.04
CA THR A 183 11.52 -26.55 7.28
C THR A 183 11.15 -25.61 8.42
N ASN A 184 11.75 -24.42 8.45
CA ASN A 184 11.44 -23.42 9.46
C ASN A 184 11.34 -22.01 8.85
N LEU A 185 10.47 -21.19 9.43
CA LEU A 185 10.46 -19.74 9.28
C LEU A 185 10.87 -19.13 10.62
N ARG A 186 12.00 -18.44 10.65
CA ARG A 186 12.49 -17.76 11.84
C ARG A 186 12.28 -16.27 11.71
N LEU A 187 11.73 -15.63 12.73
CA LEU A 187 11.56 -14.18 12.81
C LEU A 187 12.41 -13.64 13.95
N LYS A 188 13.27 -12.66 13.67
CA LYS A 188 14.05 -11.94 14.68
C LYS A 188 13.64 -10.48 14.71
N SER A 189 12.99 -10.06 15.80
CA SER A 189 12.57 -8.68 16.00
C SER A 189 13.77 -7.74 16.16
N LYS A 190 13.71 -6.57 15.52
CA LYS A 190 14.68 -5.48 15.73
C LYS A 190 14.42 -4.72 17.03
N THR A 191 13.16 -4.55 17.41
CA THR A 191 12.75 -3.61 18.47
C THR A 191 12.48 -4.29 19.81
N GLN A 192 11.99 -5.53 19.79
CA GLN A 192 11.54 -6.23 21.00
C GLN A 192 12.50 -7.34 21.43
N GLY A 193 13.58 -7.59 20.68
CA GLY A 193 14.64 -8.53 21.06
C GLY A 193 14.25 -10.00 21.06
N PHE A 194 13.06 -10.37 20.59
CA PHE A 194 12.62 -11.77 20.52
C PHE A 194 13.04 -12.45 19.22
N VAL A 195 13.14 -13.79 19.31
CA VAL A 195 13.22 -14.70 18.16
C VAL A 195 12.03 -15.65 18.24
N ARG A 196 11.34 -15.84 17.12
CA ARG A 196 10.29 -16.86 16.96
C ARG A 196 10.77 -17.85 15.93
N ASP A 197 10.66 -19.14 16.22
CA ASP A 197 11.06 -20.22 15.31
C ASP A 197 9.85 -21.10 15.01
N PHE A 198 9.29 -20.92 13.82
CA PHE A 198 8.13 -21.66 13.36
C PHE A 198 8.57 -22.85 12.53
N THR A 199 8.17 -24.04 12.95
CA THR A 199 8.28 -25.25 12.14
C THR A 199 7.19 -25.25 11.07
N LEU A 200 7.60 -25.44 9.82
CA LEU A 200 6.70 -25.64 8.69
C LEU A 200 6.24 -27.09 8.70
N THR A 201 4.99 -27.30 9.08
CA THR A 201 4.44 -28.65 9.30
C THR A 201 4.24 -29.43 8.00
N VAL A 202 4.11 -30.75 8.13
CA VAL A 202 3.75 -31.65 7.01
C VAL A 202 2.34 -31.40 6.44
N LYS A 203 1.51 -30.60 7.12
CA LYS A 203 0.19 -30.19 6.61
C LYS A 203 0.30 -29.18 5.48
N ASN A 204 1.44 -28.51 5.35
CA ASN A 204 1.66 -27.53 4.30
C ASN A 204 1.74 -28.19 2.92
N LYS A 205 1.03 -27.60 1.96
CA LYS A 205 1.12 -28.00 0.56
C LYS A 205 2.52 -27.73 0.03
N LYS A 206 2.99 -28.60 -0.87
CA LYS A 206 4.31 -28.46 -1.51
C LYS A 206 4.46 -27.10 -2.20
N GLU A 207 3.42 -26.62 -2.86
CA GLU A 207 3.39 -25.35 -3.57
C GLU A 207 3.63 -24.18 -2.62
N ALA A 208 3.00 -24.17 -1.44
CA ALA A 208 3.20 -23.12 -0.44
C ALA A 208 4.65 -23.09 0.05
N LEU A 209 5.22 -24.26 0.32
CA LEU A 209 6.62 -24.41 0.70
C LEU A 209 7.55 -23.96 -0.44
N GLU A 210 7.27 -24.31 -1.70
CA GLU A 210 8.08 -23.84 -2.83
C GLU A 210 8.10 -22.31 -2.94
N ARG A 211 6.98 -21.63 -2.68
CA ARG A 211 6.94 -20.15 -2.68
C ARG A 211 7.77 -19.53 -1.55
N LEU A 212 7.69 -20.09 -0.34
CA LEU A 212 8.58 -19.69 0.77
C LEU A 212 10.05 -19.95 0.41
N GLY A 213 10.37 -21.11 -0.17
CA GLY A 213 11.73 -21.45 -0.59
C GLY A 213 12.27 -20.52 -1.67
N LYS A 214 11.44 -20.09 -2.61
CA LYS A 214 11.78 -19.05 -3.60
C LYS A 214 12.07 -17.72 -2.92
N LEU A 215 11.20 -17.27 -2.02
CA LEU A 215 11.36 -16.03 -1.29
C LEU A 215 12.71 -15.99 -0.55
N GLY A 216 13.06 -17.04 0.19
CA GLY A 216 14.30 -17.13 0.95
C GLY A 216 15.58 -17.15 0.09
N LYS A 217 15.45 -17.42 -1.21
CA LYS A 217 16.54 -17.40 -2.20
C LYS A 217 16.51 -16.15 -3.08
N LEU A 218 15.69 -15.15 -2.74
CA LEU A 218 15.43 -13.97 -3.56
C LEU A 218 14.93 -14.30 -4.98
N GLY A 219 14.14 -15.37 -5.10
CA GLY A 219 13.74 -15.97 -6.37
C GLY A 219 12.29 -15.79 -6.79
N LEU A 220 11.47 -15.00 -6.07
CA LEU A 220 10.15 -14.59 -6.55
C LEU A 220 10.32 -13.63 -7.73
N LEU A 221 9.70 -13.97 -8.85
CA LEU A 221 9.74 -13.13 -10.04
C LEU A 221 8.61 -12.09 -10.00
N PRO A 222 8.86 -10.83 -10.38
CA PRO A 222 7.84 -9.79 -10.41
C PRO A 222 6.65 -10.09 -11.32
N ASP A 223 6.83 -10.95 -12.32
CA ASP A 223 5.80 -11.36 -13.29
C ASP A 223 5.08 -12.66 -12.90
N GLU A 224 5.39 -13.29 -11.76
CA GLU A 224 4.67 -14.50 -11.32
C GLU A 224 3.17 -14.25 -11.17
N GLU A 225 2.36 -15.25 -11.53
CA GLU A 225 0.92 -15.21 -11.31
C GLU A 225 0.60 -15.07 -9.82
N LYS A 226 -0.52 -14.40 -9.56
CA LYS A 226 -1.09 -14.29 -8.22
C LYS A 226 -1.44 -15.69 -7.70
N PHE A 227 -1.13 -15.95 -6.43
CA PHE A 227 -1.45 -17.20 -5.78
C PHE A 227 -1.83 -17.00 -4.32
N ILE A 228 -2.53 -18.00 -3.79
CA ILE A 228 -3.01 -18.06 -2.42
C ILE A 228 -2.95 -19.51 -1.94
N TYR A 229 -2.32 -19.76 -0.79
CA TYR A 229 -2.28 -21.09 -0.18
C TYR A 229 -2.41 -21.01 1.34
N PRO A 230 -3.05 -21.98 2.00
CA PRO A 230 -2.95 -22.11 3.44
C PRO A 230 -1.53 -22.52 3.85
N VAL A 231 -1.06 -21.99 4.97
CA VAL A 231 0.20 -22.34 5.62
C VAL A 231 -0.01 -22.48 7.14
N PHE A 232 0.60 -23.51 7.71
CA PHE A 232 0.57 -23.86 9.12
C PHE A 232 1.97 -23.69 9.69
N LEU A 233 2.06 -22.92 10.77
CA LEU A 233 3.30 -22.59 11.48
C LEU A 233 3.19 -23.08 12.93
N ASP A 234 4.06 -24.01 13.32
CA ASP A 234 4.09 -24.56 14.69
C ASP A 234 5.29 -24.00 15.47
N GLU A 235 5.05 -23.40 16.61
CA GLU A 235 6.09 -22.88 17.51
C GLU A 235 6.10 -23.69 18.81
N ARG A 236 7.06 -24.60 18.92
CA ARG A 236 7.12 -25.58 20.01
C ARG A 236 7.35 -24.96 21.38
N ASP A 237 8.15 -23.91 21.45
CA ASP A 237 8.53 -23.29 22.72
C ASP A 237 7.34 -22.63 23.44
N MET A 238 6.27 -22.32 22.70
CA MET A 238 5.06 -21.68 23.23
C MET A 238 3.80 -22.51 23.01
N GLU A 239 3.94 -23.75 22.54
CA GLU A 239 2.82 -24.64 22.18
C GLU A 239 1.80 -23.97 21.24
N GLU A 240 2.30 -23.11 20.35
CA GLU A 240 1.49 -22.24 19.51
C GLU A 240 1.33 -22.86 18.11
N HIS A 241 0.10 -22.90 17.61
CA HIS A 241 -0.25 -23.40 16.29
C HIS A 241 -0.96 -22.31 15.49
N ILE A 242 -0.28 -21.79 14.47
CA ILE A 242 -0.79 -20.68 13.67
C ILE A 242 -1.25 -21.21 12.32
N MET A 243 -2.49 -20.85 11.95
CA MET A 243 -2.99 -21.02 10.59
C MET A 243 -3.01 -19.65 9.91
N ALA A 244 -2.33 -19.56 8.77
CA ALA A 244 -2.26 -18.38 7.95
C ALA A 244 -2.54 -18.70 6.48
N GLU A 245 -2.84 -17.67 5.71
CA GLU A 245 -2.94 -17.72 4.27
C GLU A 245 -1.76 -16.96 3.65
N ILE A 246 -0.91 -17.67 2.91
CA ILE A 246 0.17 -17.04 2.14
C ILE A 246 -0.35 -16.56 0.79
N SER A 247 -0.12 -15.29 0.49
CA SER A 247 -0.54 -14.67 -0.77
C SER A 247 0.56 -13.83 -1.40
N TYR A 248 0.49 -13.72 -2.74
CA TYR A 248 1.34 -12.86 -3.56
C TYR A 248 0.48 -11.97 -4.46
N LYS A 249 0.81 -10.67 -4.54
CA LYS A 249 0.06 -9.65 -5.31
C LYS A 249 -1.37 -9.37 -4.83
N GLU A 250 -1.74 -9.74 -3.60
CA GLU A 250 -3.08 -9.48 -3.05
C GLU A 250 -3.20 -8.22 -2.19
N ALA A 251 -2.14 -7.85 -1.50
CA ALA A 251 -2.15 -6.76 -0.56
C ALA A 251 -1.05 -5.76 -0.86
N THR A 252 -1.30 -4.48 -0.59
CA THR A 252 -0.27 -3.44 -0.54
C THR A 252 0.32 -3.38 0.86
N LEU A 253 1.63 -3.19 0.98
CA LEU A 253 2.23 -2.77 2.25
C LEU A 253 1.63 -1.42 2.69
N PRO A 254 1.57 -1.14 4.00
CA PRO A 254 1.25 0.20 4.49
C PRO A 254 2.21 1.22 3.89
N GLU A 255 1.71 2.43 3.63
CA GLU A 255 2.56 3.54 3.16
C GLU A 255 3.66 3.82 4.22
N LYS A 256 4.91 3.97 3.77
CA LYS A 256 6.11 4.31 4.56
C LYS A 256 6.61 3.24 5.52
N VAL A 257 6.37 1.97 5.24
CA VAL A 257 6.84 0.87 6.12
C VAL A 257 8.32 0.56 5.96
N MET A 258 8.87 0.86 4.79
CA MET A 258 10.31 0.71 4.50
C MET A 258 11.08 2.04 4.63
N GLU A 259 10.52 3.04 5.31
CA GLU A 259 11.24 4.24 5.79
C GLU A 259 11.68 4.01 7.24
#